data_AF-A0AAW0KA49-F1
#
_entry.id   AF-A0AAW0KA49-F1
#
_cell.length_a   1.000
_cell.length_b   1.000
_cell.length_c   1.000
_cell.angle_alpha   90.00
_cell.angle_beta   90.00
_cell.angle_gamma   90.00
#
_symmetry.space_group_name_H-M   'P 1'
#
loop_
_entity.id
_entity.type
_entity.pdbx_description
1 polymer ?
#
loop_
_entity_poly.entity_id
_entity_poly.type
_entity_poly.pdbx_seq_one_letter_code
_entity_poly.pdbx_strand_id
1 'polypeptide(L)'
;MCTGNYTFVPYMVTPHNKVYCCDSSFMKGLTELMQPNFELLLGPICLPLVDRFVQLLKVAQASSSQYFRESILNDIRKARNLFTGKELAAELARIRQRVDNIEVLTADIVINLLLSYRDIQDYDSIVKLVETLEKLPTFDLASHHHVKFHYAFALNRRNLPGDRAKALDIMIPMVQSEGQVASDMYCLVGRIYKDMFLDSNFTDTESRDHGASW
;
A
#
# COMPACT_ATOMS: atom_id res chain seq x y z
N MET A 1 17.58 13.00 -25.50
CA MET A 1 16.66 14.16 -25.46
C MET A 1 16.03 14.22 -24.09
N CYS A 2 16.50 15.10 -23.22
CA CYS A 2 15.91 15.33 -21.89
C CYS A 2 14.92 16.49 -22.01
N THR A 3 13.62 16.18 -22.12
CA THR A 3 12.55 17.18 -22.02
C THR A 3 12.43 17.62 -20.57
N GLY A 4 12.81 18.87 -20.25
CA GLY A 4 12.66 19.42 -18.91
C GLY A 4 11.18 19.59 -18.56
N ASN A 5 10.76 19.01 -17.43
CA ASN A 5 9.41 19.13 -16.87
C ASN A 5 9.20 20.51 -16.22
N TYR A 6 9.20 21.58 -17.02
CA TYR A 6 8.88 22.93 -16.52
C TYR A 6 7.40 23.24 -16.74
N THR A 7 6.72 23.71 -15.70
CA THR A 7 5.36 24.24 -15.80
C THR A 7 5.39 25.74 -15.59
N PHE A 8 5.05 26.51 -16.62
CA PHE A 8 4.86 27.95 -16.50
C PHE A 8 3.45 28.25 -15.99
N VAL A 9 3.35 29.08 -14.95
CA VAL A 9 2.06 29.48 -14.36
C VAL A 9 1.90 30.99 -14.50
N PRO A 10 1.06 31.47 -15.44
CA PRO A 10 0.74 32.90 -15.53
C PRO A 10 -0.06 33.35 -14.31
N TYR A 11 0.25 34.54 -13.79
CA TYR A 11 -0.42 35.09 -12.62
C TYR A 11 -0.54 36.62 -12.70
N MET A 12 -1.50 37.17 -11.96
CA MET A 12 -1.67 38.61 -11.73
C MET A 12 -1.56 38.95 -10.25
N VAL A 13 -1.12 40.17 -9.97
CA VAL A 13 -1.13 40.78 -8.63
C VAL A 13 -2.12 41.94 -8.65
N THR A 14 -3.09 41.89 -7.76
CA THR A 14 -4.10 42.95 -7.60
C THR A 14 -3.56 44.12 -6.77
N PRO A 15 -4.19 45.31 -6.81
CA PRO A 15 -3.79 46.45 -5.99
C PRO A 15 -3.79 46.20 -4.48
N HIS A 16 -4.55 45.22 -3.99
CA HIS A 16 -4.59 44.81 -2.58
C HIS A 16 -3.64 43.63 -2.27
N ASN A 17 -2.63 43.39 -3.11
CA ASN A 17 -1.60 42.34 -2.97
C ASN A 17 -2.14 40.89 -2.97
N LYS A 18 -3.35 40.65 -3.50
CA LYS A 18 -3.81 39.27 -3.78
C LYS A 18 -3.29 38.78 -5.12
N VAL A 19 -3.00 37.47 -5.18
CA VAL A 19 -2.39 36.82 -6.34
C VAL A 19 -3.30 35.75 -6.91
N TYR A 20 -3.62 35.86 -8.19
CA TYR A 20 -4.52 34.96 -8.90
C TYR A 20 -3.86 34.37 -10.15
N CYS A 21 -4.18 33.12 -10.44
CA CYS A 21 -3.88 32.45 -11.70
C CYS A 21 -5.04 32.69 -12.68
N CYS A 22 -4.72 33.19 -13.88
CA CYS A 22 -5.69 33.36 -14.96
C CYS A 22 -4.99 33.03 -16.30
N ASP A 23 -5.74 32.60 -17.30
CA ASP A 23 -5.18 32.29 -18.62
C ASP A 23 -4.60 33.56 -19.28
N SER A 24 -3.51 33.39 -20.03
CA SER A 24 -2.76 34.45 -20.71
C SER A 24 -3.64 35.32 -21.64
N SER A 25 -4.69 34.72 -22.21
CA SER A 25 -5.72 35.37 -23.04
C SER A 25 -6.60 36.33 -22.22
N PHE A 26 -6.94 35.97 -20.98
CA PHE A 26 -7.75 36.77 -20.06
C PHE A 26 -6.95 37.92 -19.40
N MET A 27 -5.65 37.69 -19.17
CA MET A 27 -4.76 38.63 -18.51
C MET A 27 -4.66 40.00 -19.20
N LYS A 28 -4.61 40.04 -20.54
CA LYS A 28 -4.50 41.31 -21.28
C LYS A 28 -5.72 42.21 -21.06
N GLY A 29 -6.93 41.66 -21.13
CA GLY A 29 -8.16 42.45 -20.95
C GLY A 29 -8.42 42.86 -19.49
N LEU A 30 -8.05 42.01 -18.53
CA LEU A 30 -8.29 42.28 -17.10
C LEU A 30 -7.35 43.35 -16.54
N THR A 31 -6.08 43.38 -16.97
CA THR A 31 -5.09 44.34 -16.45
C THR A 31 -5.46 45.78 -16.80
N GLU A 32 -6.08 46.00 -17.96
CA GLU A 32 -6.56 47.31 -18.43
C GLU A 32 -7.83 47.78 -17.69
N LEU A 33 -8.56 46.87 -17.01
CA LEU A 33 -9.84 47.12 -16.35
C LEU A 33 -9.78 47.09 -14.82
N MET A 34 -8.57 46.97 -14.22
CA MET A 34 -8.37 46.84 -12.77
C MET A 34 -8.69 48.14 -12.00
N GLN A 35 -9.98 48.44 -11.84
CA GLN A 35 -10.47 49.42 -10.87
C GLN A 35 -10.53 48.80 -9.46
N PRO A 36 -10.42 49.58 -8.38
CA PRO A 36 -10.36 49.07 -7.00
C PRO A 36 -11.58 48.21 -6.59
N ASN A 37 -12.76 48.42 -7.19
CA ASN A 37 -13.97 47.61 -6.91
C ASN A 37 -14.07 46.32 -7.74
N PHE A 38 -13.20 46.12 -8.73
CA PHE A 38 -13.27 45.00 -9.67
C PHE A 38 -12.77 43.67 -9.05
N GLU A 39 -12.03 43.75 -7.94
CA GLU A 39 -11.47 42.59 -7.25
C GLU A 39 -12.53 41.61 -6.72
N LEU A 40 -13.70 42.11 -6.33
CA LEU A 40 -14.84 41.29 -5.89
C LEU A 40 -15.34 40.35 -6.99
N LEU A 41 -15.15 40.72 -8.26
CA LEU A 41 -15.52 39.89 -9.41
C LEU A 41 -14.46 38.82 -9.75
N LEU A 42 -13.23 38.96 -9.26
CA LEU A 42 -12.13 38.04 -9.59
C LEU A 42 -12.21 36.72 -8.82
N GLY A 43 -12.71 36.73 -7.58
CA GLY A 43 -12.80 35.52 -6.74
C GLY A 43 -13.56 34.34 -7.39
N PRO A 44 -14.70 34.57 -8.08
CA PRO A 44 -15.41 33.53 -8.80
C PRO A 44 -14.81 33.15 -10.17
N ILE A 45 -13.97 34.01 -10.76
CA ILE A 45 -13.52 33.89 -12.16
C ILE A 45 -12.09 33.36 -12.25
N CYS A 46 -11.22 33.77 -11.32
CA CYS A 46 -9.82 33.36 -11.28
C CYS A 46 -9.51 32.53 -10.02
N LEU A 47 -8.66 31.52 -10.20
CA LEU A 47 -8.21 30.63 -9.15
C LEU A 47 -7.07 31.31 -8.35
N PRO A 48 -7.09 31.33 -7.01
CA PRO A 48 -5.94 31.79 -6.23
C PRO A 48 -4.66 31.03 -6.63
N LEU A 49 -3.53 31.74 -6.75
CA LEU A 49 -2.29 31.11 -7.22
C LEU A 49 -1.82 29.97 -6.31
N VAL A 50 -2.07 30.07 -5.00
CA VAL A 50 -1.79 29.01 -4.03
C VAL A 50 -2.55 27.72 -4.37
N ASP A 51 -3.82 27.81 -4.73
CA ASP A 51 -4.63 26.64 -5.08
C ASP A 51 -4.14 26.00 -6.38
N ARG A 52 -3.67 26.82 -7.33
CA ARG A 52 -3.01 26.32 -8.54
C ARG A 52 -1.73 25.57 -8.23
N PHE A 53 -0.88 26.07 -7.32
CA PHE A 53 0.32 25.34 -6.89
C PHE A 53 -0.04 24.04 -6.19
N VAL A 54 -1.04 24.04 -5.31
CA VAL A 54 -1.54 22.82 -4.66
C VAL A 54 -2.00 21.81 -5.71
N GLN A 55 -2.75 22.21 -6.74
CA GLN A 55 -3.17 21.32 -7.83
C GLN A 55 -1.97 20.74 -8.59
N LEU A 56 -1.00 21.57 -8.97
CA LEU A 56 0.19 21.13 -9.71
C LEU A 56 1.05 20.16 -8.89
N LEU A 57 1.25 20.47 -7.61
CA LEU A 57 2.00 19.60 -6.69
C LEU A 57 1.28 18.27 -6.48
N LYS A 58 -0.05 18.26 -6.33
CA LYS A 58 -0.84 17.02 -6.23
C LYS A 58 -0.68 16.14 -7.47
N VAL A 59 -0.72 16.72 -8.67
CA VAL A 59 -0.52 15.97 -9.92
C VAL A 59 0.91 15.43 -10.01
N ALA A 60 1.93 16.25 -9.70
CA ALA A 60 3.32 15.81 -9.71
C ALA A 60 3.59 14.70 -8.67
N GLN A 61 3.00 14.81 -7.49
CA GLN A 61 3.05 13.80 -6.44
C GLN A 61 2.39 12.49 -6.89
N ALA A 62 1.20 12.56 -7.50
CA ALA A 62 0.51 11.37 -8.03
C ALA A 62 1.37 10.65 -9.08
N SER A 63 1.89 11.38 -10.08
CA SER A 63 2.73 10.80 -11.12
C SER A 63 4.02 10.18 -10.55
N SER A 64 4.74 10.89 -9.69
CA SER A 64 5.96 10.36 -9.06
C SER A 64 5.69 9.14 -8.18
N SER A 65 4.57 9.12 -7.44
CA SER A 65 4.17 7.96 -6.64
C SER A 65 3.84 6.73 -7.51
N GLN A 66 3.23 6.94 -8.69
CA GLN A 66 2.95 5.86 -9.63
C GLN A 66 4.23 5.29 -10.23
N TYR A 67 5.14 6.14 -10.72
CA TYR A 67 6.44 5.68 -11.23
C TYR A 67 7.23 4.91 -10.18
N PHE A 68 7.20 5.38 -8.93
CA PHE A 68 7.86 4.70 -7.83
C PHE A 68 7.24 3.33 -7.54
N ARG A 69 5.91 3.25 -7.43
CA ARG A 69 5.17 1.99 -7.26
C ARG A 69 5.54 0.99 -8.36
N GLU A 70 5.52 1.42 -9.63
CA GLU A 70 5.89 0.58 -10.77
C GLU A 70 7.36 0.13 -10.72
N SER A 71 8.28 1.01 -10.31
CA SER A 71 9.69 0.67 -10.12
C SER A 71 9.86 -0.42 -9.06
N ILE A 72 9.23 -0.28 -7.90
CA ILE A 72 9.34 -1.28 -6.82
C ILE A 72 8.77 -2.63 -7.26
N LEU A 73 7.60 -2.65 -7.89
CA LEU A 73 6.99 -3.90 -8.40
C LEU A 73 7.88 -4.57 -9.45
N ASN A 74 8.49 -3.80 -10.35
CA ASN A 74 9.42 -4.31 -11.34
C ASN A 74 10.70 -4.86 -10.70
N ASP A 75 11.22 -4.19 -9.68
CA ASP A 75 12.41 -4.63 -8.95
C ASP A 75 12.14 -5.94 -8.18
N ILE A 76 10.97 -6.07 -7.54
CA ILE A 76 10.56 -7.32 -6.89
C ILE A 76 10.46 -8.46 -7.93
N ARG A 77 9.79 -8.22 -9.06
CA ARG A 77 9.66 -9.22 -10.12
C ARG A 77 11.02 -9.65 -10.67
N LYS A 78 11.92 -8.70 -10.92
CA LYS A 78 13.29 -8.98 -11.36
C LYS A 78 14.05 -9.78 -10.32
N ALA A 79 13.95 -9.42 -9.04
CA ALA A 79 14.63 -10.13 -7.96
C ALA A 79 14.20 -11.60 -7.91
N ARG A 80 12.89 -11.87 -7.93
CA ARG A 80 12.36 -13.26 -7.93
C ARG A 80 12.78 -14.08 -9.15
N ASN A 81 12.98 -13.43 -10.30
CA ASN A 81 13.42 -14.10 -11.53
C ASN A 81 14.93 -14.40 -11.55
N LEU A 82 15.74 -13.58 -10.89
CA LEU A 82 17.20 -13.63 -10.96
C LEU A 82 17.84 -14.35 -9.78
N PHE A 83 17.22 -14.31 -8.60
CA PHE A 83 17.82 -14.78 -7.35
C PHE A 83 16.92 -15.80 -6.66
N THR A 84 17.54 -16.65 -5.83
CA THR A 84 16.85 -17.60 -4.96
C THR A 84 17.51 -17.66 -3.58
N GLY A 85 16.87 -18.31 -2.61
CA GLY A 85 17.43 -18.54 -1.27
C GLY A 85 17.95 -17.27 -0.60
N LYS A 86 19.20 -17.31 -0.11
CA LYS A 86 19.83 -16.21 0.63
C LYS A 86 20.05 -14.95 -0.21
N GLU A 87 20.34 -15.11 -1.51
CA GLU A 87 20.55 -13.98 -2.41
C GLU A 87 19.24 -13.23 -2.62
N LEU A 88 18.14 -13.94 -2.84
CA LEU A 88 16.83 -13.32 -2.93
C LEU A 88 16.45 -12.62 -1.62
N ALA A 89 16.71 -13.23 -0.47
CA ALA A 89 16.46 -12.59 0.83
C ALA A 89 17.22 -11.25 0.97
N ALA A 90 18.48 -11.20 0.53
CA ALA A 90 19.28 -9.99 0.56
C ALA A 90 18.74 -8.90 -0.37
N GLU A 91 18.32 -9.25 -1.59
CA GLU A 91 17.72 -8.28 -2.51
C GLU A 91 16.37 -7.77 -2.01
N LEU A 92 15.52 -8.65 -1.48
CA LEU A 92 14.23 -8.24 -0.88
C LEU A 92 14.43 -7.30 0.31
N ALA A 93 15.47 -7.50 1.13
CA ALA A 93 15.81 -6.58 2.21
C ALA A 93 16.20 -5.19 1.69
N ARG A 94 16.98 -5.10 0.60
CA ARG A 94 17.32 -3.81 -0.04
C ARG A 94 16.10 -3.12 -0.64
N ILE A 95 15.21 -3.87 -1.29
CA ILE A 95 13.96 -3.33 -1.81
C ILE A 95 13.08 -2.81 -0.66
N ARG A 96 12.96 -3.57 0.43
CA ARG A 96 12.18 -3.19 1.61
C ARG A 96 12.69 -1.88 2.23
N GLN A 97 14.00 -1.71 2.40
CA GLN A 97 14.56 -0.46 2.91
C GLN A 97 14.17 0.77 2.09
N ARG A 98 14.04 0.62 0.76
CA ARG A 98 13.56 1.72 -0.10
C ARG A 98 12.08 2.01 0.11
N VAL A 99 11.27 0.97 0.36
CA VAL A 99 9.84 1.10 0.65
C VAL A 99 9.62 1.75 2.02
N ASP A 100 10.37 1.36 3.05
CA ASP A 100 10.22 1.90 4.41
C ASP A 100 10.51 3.41 4.50
N ASN A 101 11.33 3.95 3.60
CA ASN A 101 11.66 5.37 3.55
C ASN A 101 10.63 6.23 2.80
N ILE A 102 9.61 5.63 2.19
CA ILE A 102 8.69 6.32 1.28
C ILE A 102 7.25 6.05 1.73
N GLU A 103 6.47 7.11 1.96
CA GLU A 103 5.08 7.07 2.44
C GLU A 103 4.06 6.41 1.47
N VAL A 104 4.52 5.71 0.42
CA VAL A 104 3.68 5.08 -0.59
C VAL A 104 3.82 3.56 -0.49
N LEU A 105 3.19 2.98 0.53
CA LEU A 105 3.01 1.54 0.63
C LEU A 105 1.61 1.16 0.15
N THR A 106 1.53 0.54 -1.03
CA THR A 106 0.28 0.05 -1.61
C THR A 106 0.12 -1.46 -1.41
N ALA A 107 -1.13 -1.92 -1.35
CA ALA A 107 -1.46 -3.32 -1.10
C ALA A 107 -0.80 -4.31 -2.07
N ASP A 108 -0.61 -3.92 -3.34
CA ASP A 108 0.05 -4.76 -4.35
C ASP A 108 1.55 -4.91 -4.11
N ILE A 109 2.25 -3.89 -3.62
CA ILE A 109 3.66 -3.99 -3.18
C ILE A 109 3.74 -4.98 -2.02
N VAL A 110 2.85 -4.83 -1.02
CA VAL A 110 2.79 -5.73 0.14
C VAL A 110 2.59 -7.17 -0.31
N ILE A 111 1.58 -7.45 -1.14
CA ILE A 111 1.32 -8.80 -1.64
C ILE A 111 2.52 -9.36 -2.41
N ASN A 112 3.17 -8.56 -3.26
CA ASN A 112 4.35 -9.03 -4.00
C ASN A 112 5.53 -9.36 -3.06
N LEU A 113 5.76 -8.56 -2.03
CA LEU A 113 6.77 -8.85 -1.00
C LEU A 113 6.42 -10.15 -0.25
N LEU A 114 5.17 -10.31 0.19
CA LEU A 114 4.70 -11.51 0.90
C LEU A 114 4.90 -12.78 0.06
N LEU A 115 4.55 -12.73 -1.22
CA LEU A 115 4.77 -13.83 -2.16
C LEU A 115 6.26 -14.13 -2.36
N SER A 116 7.09 -13.08 -2.44
CA SER A 116 8.55 -13.24 -2.61
C SER A 116 9.22 -13.87 -1.40
N TYR A 117 8.86 -13.44 -0.18
CA TYR A 117 9.34 -14.07 1.04
C TYR A 117 8.86 -15.52 1.16
N ARG A 118 7.64 -15.81 0.69
CA ARG A 118 7.10 -17.17 0.67
C ARG A 118 7.88 -18.11 -0.25
N ASP A 119 8.38 -17.64 -1.40
CA ASP A 119 9.19 -18.44 -2.33
C ASP A 119 10.47 -18.99 -1.66
N ILE A 120 11.01 -18.25 -0.68
CA ILE A 120 12.19 -18.64 0.10
C ILE A 120 11.85 -19.12 1.52
N GLN A 121 10.57 -19.33 1.80
CA GLN A 121 10.06 -19.78 3.12
C GLN A 121 10.50 -18.88 4.29
N ASP A 122 10.73 -17.59 4.04
CA ASP A 122 11.06 -16.61 5.08
C ASP A 122 9.78 -16.10 5.76
N TYR A 123 9.18 -16.98 6.57
CA TYR A 123 7.93 -16.70 7.27
C TYR A 123 8.08 -15.62 8.36
N ASP A 124 9.29 -15.49 8.93
CA ASP A 124 9.57 -14.46 9.94
C ASP A 124 9.53 -13.05 9.32
N SER A 125 10.12 -12.87 8.13
CA SER A 125 10.02 -11.59 7.40
C SER A 125 8.58 -11.25 7.03
N ILE A 126 7.75 -12.23 6.66
CA ILE A 126 6.32 -12.01 6.41
C ILE A 126 5.62 -11.49 7.67
N VAL A 127 5.78 -12.18 8.81
CA VAL A 127 5.14 -11.79 10.06
C VAL A 127 5.58 -10.39 10.48
N LYS A 128 6.89 -10.12 10.49
CA LYS A 128 7.44 -8.82 10.85
C LYS A 128 6.95 -7.70 9.93
N LEU A 129 6.81 -7.97 8.64
CA LEU A 129 6.28 -6.99 7.69
C LEU A 129 4.85 -6.62 8.09
N VAL A 130 3.94 -7.60 8.18
CA VAL A 130 2.51 -7.33 8.46
C VAL A 130 2.31 -6.66 9.82
N GLU A 131 3.04 -7.08 10.86
CA GLU A 131 2.99 -6.45 12.18
C GLU A 131 3.55 -5.02 12.21
N THR A 132 4.47 -4.69 11.29
CA THR A 132 4.91 -3.32 11.10
C THR A 132 3.82 -2.49 10.44
N LEU A 133 3.12 -3.06 9.45
CA LEU A 133 2.03 -2.36 8.75
C LEU A 133 0.85 -2.07 9.65
N GLU A 134 0.48 -3.02 10.51
CA GLU A 134 -0.61 -2.87 11.48
C GLU A 134 -0.38 -1.71 12.47
N LYS A 135 0.87 -1.30 12.69
CA LYS A 135 1.22 -0.14 13.53
C LYS A 135 1.13 1.19 12.80
N LEU A 136 0.99 1.19 11.47
CA LEU A 136 0.92 2.41 10.68
C LEU A 136 -0.53 2.93 10.63
N PRO A 137 -0.79 4.21 10.94
CA PRO A 137 -2.14 4.77 10.90
C PRO A 137 -2.72 4.83 9.47
N THR A 138 -1.86 4.70 8.46
CA THR A 138 -2.22 4.77 7.04
C THR A 138 -2.56 3.41 6.43
N PHE A 139 -2.36 2.31 7.15
CA PHE A 139 -2.61 0.96 6.64
C PHE A 139 -3.72 0.27 7.44
N ASP A 140 -4.89 0.18 6.83
CA ASP A 140 -6.01 -0.57 7.40
C ASP A 140 -5.85 -2.06 7.07
N LEU A 141 -5.23 -2.84 7.96
CA LEU A 141 -5.13 -4.29 7.79
C LEU A 141 -6.50 -4.98 7.71
N ALA A 142 -7.55 -4.39 8.30
CA ALA A 142 -8.86 -5.01 8.38
C ALA A 142 -9.48 -5.25 7.00
N SER A 143 -9.32 -4.30 6.08
CA SER A 143 -9.82 -4.34 4.70
C SER A 143 -9.01 -5.20 3.73
N HIS A 144 -7.84 -5.73 4.13
CA HIS A 144 -6.93 -6.46 3.24
C HIS A 144 -6.94 -7.98 3.48
N HIS A 145 -8.00 -8.66 3.02
CA HIS A 145 -8.19 -10.11 3.22
C HIS A 145 -7.01 -10.97 2.73
N HIS A 146 -6.44 -10.67 1.57
CA HIS A 146 -5.29 -11.44 1.07
C HIS A 146 -4.02 -11.26 1.92
N VAL A 147 -3.81 -10.07 2.49
CA VAL A 147 -2.70 -9.82 3.41
C VAL A 147 -2.89 -10.62 4.69
N LYS A 148 -4.10 -10.59 5.27
CA LYS A 148 -4.47 -11.43 6.43
C LYS A 148 -4.27 -12.93 6.17
N PHE A 149 -4.67 -13.42 4.99
CA PHE A 149 -4.47 -14.81 4.60
C PHE A 149 -2.98 -15.19 4.59
N HIS A 150 -2.14 -14.39 3.93
CA HIS A 150 -0.69 -14.65 3.90
C HIS A 150 -0.04 -14.49 5.27
N TYR A 151 -0.56 -13.60 6.12
CA TYR A 151 -0.10 -13.43 7.48
C TYR A 151 -0.40 -14.67 8.34
N ALA A 152 -1.65 -15.14 8.36
CA ALA A 152 -2.06 -16.34 9.08
C ALA A 152 -1.31 -17.59 8.57
N PHE A 153 -1.10 -17.69 7.25
CA PHE A 153 -0.27 -18.74 6.67
C PHE A 153 1.15 -18.72 7.23
N ALA A 154 1.80 -17.55 7.26
CA ALA A 154 3.16 -17.43 7.76
C ALA A 154 3.26 -17.70 9.26
N LEU A 155 2.31 -17.20 10.07
CA LEU A 155 2.21 -17.53 11.49
C LEU A 155 2.17 -19.05 11.70
N ASN A 156 1.28 -19.75 11.00
CA ASN A 156 1.19 -21.21 11.11
C ASN A 156 2.49 -21.95 10.74
N ARG A 157 3.20 -21.47 9.70
CA ARG A 157 4.46 -22.08 9.26
C ARG A 157 5.65 -21.73 10.16
N ARG A 158 5.66 -20.54 10.77
CA ARG A 158 6.69 -20.10 11.72
C ARG A 158 6.55 -20.80 13.08
N ASN A 159 5.32 -20.99 13.53
CA ASN A 159 4.95 -21.79 14.71
C ASN A 159 5.73 -21.43 15.99
N LEU A 160 5.94 -20.13 16.26
CA LEU A 160 6.37 -19.69 17.59
C LEU A 160 5.19 -19.78 18.58
N PRO A 161 5.45 -19.78 19.90
CA PRO A 161 4.39 -19.80 20.89
C PRO A 161 3.35 -18.70 20.65
N GLY A 162 2.08 -19.10 20.46
CA GLY A 162 0.96 -18.19 20.17
C GLY A 162 0.68 -17.93 18.69
N ASP A 163 1.58 -18.27 17.77
CA ASP A 163 1.41 -17.97 16.33
C ASP A 163 0.16 -18.64 15.75
N ARG A 164 -0.05 -19.93 16.05
CA ARG A 164 -1.19 -20.69 15.52
C ARG A 164 -2.53 -20.24 16.10
N ALA A 165 -2.55 -19.90 17.39
CA ALA A 165 -3.73 -19.30 18.03
C ALA A 165 -4.08 -17.97 17.34
N LYS A 166 -3.10 -17.09 17.15
CA LYS A 166 -3.28 -15.82 16.42
C LYS A 166 -3.73 -16.05 14.98
N ALA A 167 -3.20 -17.05 14.29
CA ALA A 167 -3.61 -17.40 12.93
C ALA A 167 -5.09 -17.81 12.86
N LEU A 168 -5.57 -18.59 13.82
CA LEU A 168 -6.98 -18.97 13.94
C LEU A 168 -7.86 -17.76 14.28
N ASP A 169 -7.44 -16.90 15.21
CA ASP A 169 -8.15 -15.66 15.57
C ASP A 169 -8.33 -14.72 14.37
N ILE A 170 -7.38 -14.73 13.43
CA ILE A 170 -7.49 -13.97 12.17
C ILE A 170 -8.43 -14.66 11.18
N MET A 171 -8.28 -15.98 10.99
CA MET A 171 -8.94 -16.70 9.89
C MET A 171 -10.39 -17.08 10.18
N ILE A 172 -10.71 -17.49 11.41
CA ILE A 172 -12.08 -17.94 11.76
C ILE A 172 -13.11 -16.82 11.52
N PRO A 173 -12.91 -15.57 11.99
CA PRO A 173 -13.86 -14.49 11.73
C PRO A 173 -13.99 -14.15 10.24
N MET A 174 -12.90 -14.28 9.46
CA MET A 174 -12.94 -14.05 8.02
C MET A 174 -13.83 -15.07 7.31
N VAL A 175 -13.75 -16.34 7.71
CA VAL A 175 -14.51 -17.42 7.09
C VAL A 175 -15.97 -17.44 7.54
N GLN A 176 -16.24 -17.03 8.79
CA GLN A 176 -17.60 -16.94 9.34
C GLN A 176 -18.34 -15.64 8.97
N SER A 177 -17.67 -14.69 8.31
CA SER A 177 -18.30 -13.44 7.87
C SER A 177 -19.38 -13.68 6.81
N GLU A 178 -20.43 -12.84 6.82
CA GLU A 178 -21.53 -12.94 5.86
C GLU A 178 -21.04 -12.65 4.44
N GLY A 179 -20.92 -13.69 3.61
CA GLY A 179 -20.54 -13.56 2.21
C GLY A 179 -20.03 -14.86 1.60
N GLN A 180 -19.80 -14.81 0.28
CA GLN A 180 -19.14 -15.91 -0.42
C GLN A 180 -17.64 -15.88 -0.10
N VAL A 181 -17.20 -16.84 0.70
CA VAL A 181 -15.79 -16.99 1.08
C VAL A 181 -15.12 -18.00 0.15
N ALA A 182 -13.90 -17.71 -0.29
CA ALA A 182 -13.12 -18.60 -1.15
C ALA A 182 -12.72 -19.89 -0.42
N SER A 183 -12.73 -21.03 -1.13
CA SER A 183 -12.33 -22.34 -0.60
C SER A 183 -10.97 -22.32 0.11
N ASP A 184 -10.00 -21.57 -0.42
CA ASP A 184 -8.65 -21.47 0.15
C ASP A 184 -8.67 -20.97 1.60
N MET A 185 -9.62 -20.12 1.98
CA MET A 185 -9.74 -19.57 3.34
C MET A 185 -10.14 -20.67 4.33
N TYR A 186 -11.12 -21.51 3.97
CA TYR A 186 -11.51 -22.70 4.75
C TYR A 186 -10.33 -23.69 4.85
N CYS A 187 -9.69 -23.98 3.70
CA CYS A 187 -8.56 -24.89 3.65
C CYS A 187 -7.37 -24.43 4.50
N LEU A 188 -7.17 -23.11 4.67
CA LEU A 188 -6.13 -22.61 5.57
C LEU A 188 -6.48 -22.87 7.04
N VAL A 189 -7.73 -22.68 7.46
CA VAL A 189 -8.16 -23.02 8.83
C VAL A 189 -7.96 -24.51 9.09
N GLY A 190 -8.46 -25.38 8.20
CA GLY A 190 -8.27 -26.82 8.30
C GLY A 190 -6.78 -27.21 8.30
N ARG A 191 -5.94 -26.52 7.50
CA ARG A 191 -4.49 -26.73 7.50
C ARG A 191 -3.83 -26.36 8.83
N ILE A 192 -4.24 -25.28 9.49
CA ILE A 192 -3.67 -24.88 10.79
C ILE A 192 -3.92 -25.99 11.81
N TYR A 193 -5.17 -26.47 11.91
CA TYR A 193 -5.53 -27.58 12.78
C TYR A 193 -4.81 -28.88 12.43
N LYS A 194 -4.70 -29.21 11.14
CA LYS A 194 -3.93 -30.37 10.68
C LYS A 194 -2.46 -30.29 11.09
N ASP A 195 -1.84 -29.12 10.94
CA ASP A 195 -0.44 -28.90 11.30
C ASP A 195 -0.26 -28.97 12.84
N MET A 196 -1.25 -28.51 13.65
CA MET A 196 -1.28 -28.71 15.11
C MET A 196 -1.31 -30.20 15.49
N PHE A 197 -2.21 -30.97 14.88
CA PHE A 197 -2.31 -32.41 15.11
C PHE A 197 -1.00 -33.13 14.75
N LEU A 198 -0.42 -32.82 13.58
CA LEU A 198 0.83 -33.43 13.14
C LEU A 198 1.99 -33.11 14.08
N ASP A 199 2.15 -31.83 14.46
CA ASP A 199 3.26 -31.40 15.31
C ASP A 199 3.10 -31.82 16.77
N SER A 200 1.88 -32.15 17.21
CA SER A 200 1.61 -32.81 18.49
C SER A 200 2.04 -34.29 18.51
N ASN A 201 2.66 -34.79 17.43
CA ASN A 201 2.94 -36.21 17.22
C ASN A 201 1.66 -37.07 17.31
N PHE A 202 0.59 -36.59 16.66
CA PHE A 202 -0.72 -37.24 16.58
C PHE A 202 -1.47 -37.39 17.91
N THR A 203 -1.20 -36.54 18.90
CA THR A 203 -1.85 -36.60 20.22
C THR A 203 -3.03 -35.64 20.37
N ASP A 204 -3.04 -34.51 19.66
CA ASP A 204 -4.10 -33.52 19.69
C ASP A 204 -5.29 -33.91 18.79
N THR A 205 -6.11 -34.84 19.29
CA THR A 205 -7.30 -35.33 18.57
C THR A 205 -8.38 -34.28 18.39
N GLU A 206 -8.43 -33.26 19.27
CA GLU A 206 -9.36 -32.15 19.10
C GLU A 206 -9.02 -31.35 17.85
N SER A 207 -7.75 -31.00 17.65
CA SER A 207 -7.31 -30.35 16.41
C SER A 207 -7.59 -31.21 15.17
N ARG A 208 -7.42 -32.53 15.24
CA ARG A 208 -7.80 -33.43 14.13
C ARG A 208 -9.28 -33.28 13.77
N ASP A 209 -10.17 -33.30 14.75
CA ASP A 209 -11.61 -33.28 14.54
C ASP A 209 -12.10 -31.91 14.03
N HIS A 210 -11.53 -30.82 14.56
CA HIS A 210 -11.73 -29.48 14.01
C HIS A 210 -11.24 -29.41 12.57
N GLY A 211 -10.01 -29.88 12.29
CA GLY A 211 -9.43 -29.85 10.94
C GLY A 211 -10.19 -30.69 9.92
N ALA A 212 -10.93 -31.72 10.34
CA ALA A 212 -11.81 -32.51 9.48
C ALA A 212 -13.17 -31.83 9.22
N SER A 213 -13.61 -30.95 10.11
CA SER A 213 -14.87 -30.21 9.99
C SER A 213 -14.76 -29.00 9.05
N TRP A 214 -13.56 -28.40 8.99
CA TRP A 214 -13.21 -27.28 8.10
C TRP A 214 -12.84 -27.76 6.69
#